data_AF-A0A183D4D6-F1
#
_entry.id   AF-A0A183D4D6-F1
#
_cell.length_a   1.000
_cell.length_b   1.000
_cell.length_c   1.000
_cell.angle_alpha   90.00
_cell.angle_beta   90.00
_cell.angle_gamma   90.00
#
_symmetry.space_group_name_H-M   'P 1'
#
loop_
_entity.id
_entity.type
_entity.pdbx_description
1 polymer ?
#
loop_
_entity_poly.entity_id
_entity_poly.type
_entity_poly.pdbx_seq_one_letter_code
_entity_poly.pdbx_strand_id
1 'polypeptide(L)'
;MRDLGASVQWPVAPLGLEKFADRLMKMHALWRANRIISSLPQHLKESLSEKVSAFEALEGKRPEWGYTRSWRGNYLNTADELEPMNQMQDYNTALDTIKHSHQYSEVLFSSYVQVSFFVALHSFLHQPRGVFR
;
A
#
# COMPACT_ATOMS: atom_id res chain seq x y z
N MET A 1 8.93 21.00 -1.51
CA MET A 1 8.10 21.15 -0.28
C MET A 1 8.80 22.13 0.65
N ARG A 2 8.05 22.88 1.47
CA ARG A 2 8.67 23.61 2.59
C ARG A 2 9.34 22.60 3.51
N ASP A 3 10.50 22.94 4.06
CA ASP A 3 11.30 22.03 4.90
C ASP A 3 10.54 21.55 6.16
N LEU A 4 9.61 22.36 6.67
CA LEU A 4 8.81 22.08 7.87
C LEU A 4 9.67 21.68 9.09
N GLY A 5 10.91 22.16 9.14
CA GLY A 5 11.86 21.85 10.22
C GLY A 5 12.56 20.51 10.07
N ALA A 6 12.61 19.91 8.88
CA ALA A 6 13.37 18.67 8.65
C ALA A 6 14.87 18.90 8.83
N SER A 7 15.38 20.07 8.44
CA SER A 7 16.81 20.40 8.51
C SER A 7 17.23 21.09 9.81
N VAL A 8 16.36 21.10 10.84
CA VAL A 8 16.66 21.75 12.14
C VAL A 8 17.84 21.06 12.81
N GLN A 9 18.89 21.83 13.08
CA GLN A 9 20.04 21.40 13.86
C GLN A 9 19.74 21.66 15.34
N TRP A 10 19.75 20.60 16.15
CA TRP A 10 19.55 20.70 17.59
C TRP A 10 20.87 21.07 18.28
N PRO A 11 20.89 22.09 19.15
CA PRO A 11 22.07 22.40 19.93
C PRO A 11 22.37 21.28 20.94
N VAL A 12 23.62 21.20 21.36
CA VAL A 12 24.03 20.28 22.45
C VAL A 12 23.30 20.69 23.74
N ALA A 13 22.69 19.72 24.41
CA ALA A 13 21.99 19.95 25.66
C ALA A 13 22.97 20.42 26.75
N PRO A 14 22.63 21.47 27.52
CA PRO A 14 23.39 21.83 28.71
C PRO A 14 23.34 20.71 29.76
N LEU A 15 24.37 20.62 30.60
CA LEU A 15 24.45 19.65 31.70
C LEU A 15 23.22 19.71 32.60
N GLY A 16 22.56 18.57 32.79
CA GLY A 16 21.36 18.43 33.61
C GLY A 16 20.04 18.77 32.90
N LEU A 17 20.08 19.22 31.65
CA LEU A 17 18.91 19.53 30.82
C LEU A 17 18.70 18.54 29.65
N GLU A 18 19.42 17.42 29.63
CA GLU A 18 19.36 16.42 28.57
C GLU A 18 17.93 15.88 28.40
N LYS A 19 17.28 15.52 29.51
CA LYS A 19 15.88 15.05 29.51
C LYS A 19 14.89 16.10 29.00
N PHE A 20 15.19 17.38 29.20
CA PHE A 20 14.36 18.47 28.69
C PHE A 20 14.57 18.64 27.18
N ALA A 21 15.81 18.59 26.71
CA ALA A 21 16.14 18.60 25.29
C ALA A 21 15.47 17.43 24.54
N ASP A 22 15.52 16.21 25.09
CA ASP A 22 14.83 15.04 24.52
C ASP A 22 13.32 15.26 24.37
N ARG A 23 12.69 15.88 25.38
CA ARG A 23 11.27 16.22 25.33
C ARG A 23 10.99 17.26 24.25
N LEU A 24 11.83 18.29 24.10
CA LEU A 24 11.69 19.28 23.04
C LEU A 24 11.81 18.65 21.65
N MET A 25 12.76 17.74 21.46
CA MET A 25 12.91 17.00 20.20
C MET A 25 11.66 16.18 19.87
N LYS A 26 11.09 15.47 20.85
CA LYS A 26 9.83 14.74 20.68
C LYS A 26 8.66 15.67 20.36
N MET A 27 8.54 16.79 21.07
CA MET A 27 7.51 17.79 20.82
C MET A 27 7.62 18.36 19.39
N HIS A 28 8.84 18.66 18.93
CA HIS A 28 9.07 19.11 17.57
C HIS A 28 8.72 18.03 16.53
N ALA A 29 9.08 16.77 16.78
CA ALA A 29 8.73 15.66 15.90
C ALA A 29 7.20 15.50 15.76
N LEU A 30 6.46 15.56 16.88
CA LEU A 30 5.00 15.51 16.89
C LEU A 30 4.37 16.71 16.19
N TRP A 31 4.87 17.92 16.48
CA TRP A 31 4.44 19.13 15.80
C TRP A 31 4.65 19.02 14.30
N ARG A 32 5.83 18.56 13.86
CA ARG A 32 6.17 18.41 12.45
C ARG A 32 5.29 17.37 11.76
N ALA A 33 5.07 16.22 12.39
CA ALA A 33 4.14 15.21 11.88
C ALA A 33 2.74 15.80 11.70
N ASN A 34 2.21 16.51 12.71
CA ASN A 34 0.92 17.17 12.62
C ASN A 34 0.88 18.26 11.53
N ARG A 35 1.96 19.02 11.33
CA ARG A 35 2.06 20.00 10.24
C ARG A 35 2.02 19.34 8.87
N ILE A 36 2.74 18.24 8.68
CA ILE A 36 2.73 17.48 7.43
C ILE A 36 1.33 16.92 7.18
N ILE A 37 0.76 16.20 8.16
CA ILE A 37 -0.57 15.57 8.03
C ILE A 37 -1.64 16.62 7.78
N SER A 38 -1.64 17.75 8.50
CA SER A 38 -2.64 18.81 8.31
C SER A 38 -2.61 19.43 6.91
N SER A 39 -1.42 19.48 6.27
CA SER A 39 -1.27 19.96 4.89
C SER A 39 -1.78 19.01 3.81
N LEU A 40 -2.06 17.73 4.15
CA LEU A 40 -2.55 16.76 3.20
C LEU A 40 -4.04 17.02 2.85
N PRO A 41 -4.44 16.83 1.57
CA PRO A 41 -5.84 16.72 1.16
C PRO A 41 -6.59 15.63 1.93
N GLN A 42 -7.90 15.81 2.12
CA GLN A 42 -8.75 14.90 2.90
C GLN A 42 -8.70 13.45 2.39
N HIS A 43 -8.79 13.25 1.07
CA HIS A 43 -8.74 11.92 0.46
C HIS A 43 -7.41 11.17 0.72
N LEU A 44 -6.30 11.88 0.94
CA LEU A 44 -5.03 11.23 1.32
C LEU A 44 -5.00 10.86 2.80
N LYS A 45 -5.64 11.67 3.66
CA LYS A 45 -5.74 11.42 5.10
C LYS A 45 -6.53 10.15 5.40
N GLU A 46 -7.59 9.88 4.63
CA GLU A 46 -8.42 8.68 4.76
C GLU A 46 -7.60 7.39 4.62
N SER A 47 -6.59 7.39 3.74
CA SER A 47 -5.69 6.24 3.51
C SER A 47 -4.38 6.28 4.31
N LEU A 48 -4.19 7.27 5.18
CA LEU A 48 -2.88 7.50 5.80
C LEU A 48 -2.52 6.41 6.80
N SER A 49 -3.49 5.96 7.59
CA SER A 49 -3.33 4.90 8.59
C SER A 49 -2.77 3.64 7.94
N GLU A 50 -3.40 3.21 6.86
CA GLU A 50 -3.09 2.00 6.12
C GLU A 50 -1.71 2.11 5.46
N LYS A 51 -1.39 3.30 4.93
CA LYS A 51 -0.07 3.58 4.35
C LYS A 51 1.05 3.56 5.39
N VAL A 52 0.82 4.08 6.60
CA VAL A 52 1.81 4.02 7.68
C VAL A 52 2.04 2.57 8.11
N SER A 53 0.97 1.80 8.31
CA SER A 53 1.08 0.37 8.63
C SER A 53 1.81 -0.43 7.54
N ALA A 54 1.54 -0.13 6.27
CA ALA A 54 2.24 -0.76 5.17
C ALA A 54 3.71 -0.35 5.09
N PHE A 55 4.03 0.91 5.36
CA PHE A 55 5.42 1.37 5.44
C PHE A 55 6.21 0.62 6.52
N GLU A 56 5.61 0.44 7.70
CA GLU A 56 6.18 -0.35 8.79
C GLU A 56 6.30 -1.84 8.44
N ALA A 57 5.31 -2.43 7.78
CA ALA A 57 5.38 -3.86 7.41
C ALA A 57 6.40 -4.13 6.30
N LEU A 58 6.56 -3.19 5.37
CA LEU A 58 7.44 -3.34 4.21
C LEU A 58 8.89 -2.98 4.54
N GLU A 59 9.15 -2.04 5.45
CA GLU A 59 10.51 -1.76 5.97
C GLU A 59 11.58 -1.55 4.87
N GLY A 60 11.19 -0.96 3.73
CA GLY A 60 12.09 -0.75 2.59
C GLY A 60 12.43 -2.01 1.77
N LYS A 61 11.86 -3.17 2.09
CA LYS A 61 11.98 -4.43 1.30
C LYS A 61 11.39 -4.30 -0.10
N ARG A 62 10.49 -3.33 -0.31
CA ARG A 62 9.87 -3.05 -1.60
C ARG A 62 10.03 -1.56 -1.93
N PRO A 63 10.72 -1.20 -3.03
CA PRO A 63 10.91 0.20 -3.40
C PRO A 63 9.59 0.85 -3.82
N GLU A 64 8.78 0.13 -4.60
CA GLU A 64 7.50 0.61 -5.11
C GLU A 64 6.37 -0.26 -4.58
N TRP A 65 5.57 0.31 -3.68
CA TRP A 65 4.43 -0.37 -3.06
C TRP A 65 3.11 0.39 -3.24
N GLY A 66 3.07 1.32 -4.21
CA GLY A 66 1.86 2.04 -4.57
C GLY A 66 1.45 3.10 -3.55
N TYR A 67 2.40 3.72 -2.86
CA TYR A 67 2.11 4.81 -1.91
C TYR A 67 1.59 6.09 -2.59
N THR A 68 1.86 6.26 -3.89
CA THR A 68 1.46 7.41 -4.72
C THR A 68 -0.01 7.37 -5.16
N ARG A 69 -0.65 6.19 -5.23
CA ARG A 69 -2.07 6.06 -5.59
C ARG A 69 -3.00 6.20 -4.38
N SER A 70 -4.28 6.46 -4.65
CA SER A 70 -5.33 6.43 -3.63
C SER A 70 -5.60 4.98 -3.21
N TRP A 71 -5.70 4.73 -1.91
CA TRP A 71 -6.09 3.41 -1.42
C TRP A 71 -7.59 3.41 -1.11
N ARG A 72 -8.36 2.58 -1.84
CA ARG A 72 -9.84 2.57 -1.77
C ARG A 72 -10.41 1.35 -1.06
N GLY A 73 -9.65 0.26 -0.95
CA GLY A 73 -10.13 -1.01 -0.42
C GLY A 73 -10.93 -1.80 -1.46
N ASN A 74 -12.16 -1.36 -1.77
CA ASN A 74 -13.06 -2.05 -2.71
C ASN A 74 -12.85 -1.57 -4.16
N TYR A 75 -11.76 -2.01 -4.80
CA TYR A 75 -11.39 -1.54 -6.14
C TYR A 75 -12.32 -2.07 -7.24
N LEU A 76 -12.88 -3.28 -7.08
CA LEU A 76 -13.78 -3.88 -8.06
C LEU A 76 -15.16 -3.21 -8.15
N ASN A 77 -15.50 -2.35 -7.19
CA ASN A 77 -16.72 -1.54 -7.26
C ASN A 77 -16.50 -0.18 -7.94
N THR A 78 -15.34 0.04 -8.58
CA THR A 78 -15.04 1.30 -9.27
C THR A 78 -14.80 1.07 -10.76
N ALA A 79 -15.35 1.95 -11.60
CA ALA A 79 -15.21 1.86 -13.05
C ALA A 79 -13.75 2.00 -13.50
N ASP A 80 -12.94 2.76 -12.75
CA ASP A 80 -11.52 2.99 -13.07
C ASP A 80 -10.66 1.72 -13.13
N GLU A 81 -11.06 0.65 -12.42
CA GLU A 81 -10.23 -0.55 -12.23
C GLU A 81 -10.76 -1.77 -13.02
N LEU A 82 -12.01 -1.70 -13.50
CA LEU A 82 -12.67 -2.77 -14.21
C LEU A 82 -13.03 -2.36 -15.64
N GLU A 83 -12.29 -2.91 -16.59
CA GLU A 83 -12.64 -2.89 -18.01
C GLU A 83 -12.84 -4.33 -18.51
N PRO A 84 -13.99 -4.69 -19.12
CA PRO A 84 -15.15 -3.85 -19.45
C PRO A 84 -16.18 -3.72 -18.29
N MET A 85 -17.07 -2.74 -18.42
CA MET A 85 -18.14 -2.37 -17.48
C MET A 85 -19.07 -3.52 -17.04
N ASN A 86 -19.16 -4.60 -17.84
CA ASN A 86 -19.92 -5.81 -17.48
C ASN A 86 -19.34 -6.52 -16.24
N GLN A 87 -18.03 -6.47 -16.02
CA GLN A 87 -17.40 -7.13 -14.86
C GLN A 87 -17.84 -6.52 -13.53
N MET A 88 -18.14 -5.22 -13.49
CA MET A 88 -18.63 -4.57 -12.27
C MET A 88 -20.03 -5.06 -11.90
N GLN A 89 -20.92 -5.24 -12.89
CA GLN A 89 -22.27 -5.73 -12.67
C GLN A 89 -22.26 -7.19 -12.18
N ASP A 90 -21.41 -8.02 -12.80
CA ASP A 90 -21.20 -9.40 -12.39
C ASP A 90 -20.66 -9.48 -10.96
N TYR A 91 -19.68 -8.61 -10.62
CA TYR A 91 -19.14 -8.49 -9.27
C TYR A 91 -20.21 -8.12 -8.24
N ASN A 92 -21.02 -7.10 -8.51
CA ASN A 92 -22.07 -6.66 -7.60
C ASN A 92 -23.16 -7.74 -7.42
N THR A 93 -23.54 -8.44 -8.50
CA THR A 93 -24.49 -9.55 -8.43
C THR A 93 -23.95 -10.71 -7.58
N ALA A 94 -22.65 -11.02 -7.70
CA ALA A 94 -21.99 -12.01 -6.87
C ALA A 94 -21.95 -11.59 -5.39
N LEU A 95 -21.66 -10.32 -5.10
CA LEU A 95 -21.69 -9.78 -3.74
C LEU A 95 -23.09 -9.88 -3.11
N ASP A 96 -24.14 -9.54 -3.86
CA ASP A 96 -25.50 -9.66 -3.36
C ASP A 96 -25.80 -11.11 -2.96
N THR A 97 -25.43 -12.08 -3.80
CA THR A 97 -25.59 -13.51 -3.48
C THR A 97 -24.84 -13.91 -2.20
N ILE A 98 -23.61 -13.42 -2.02
CA ILE A 98 -22.82 -13.67 -0.82
C ILE A 98 -23.47 -13.00 0.40
N LYS A 99 -23.99 -11.79 0.28
CA LYS A 99 -24.62 -11.04 1.38
C LYS A 99 -25.91 -11.69 1.87
N HIS A 100 -26.65 -12.35 0.98
CA HIS A 100 -27.82 -13.14 1.36
C HIS A 100 -27.44 -14.44 2.10
N SER A 101 -26.29 -15.04 1.77
CA SER A 101 -25.82 -16.27 2.40
C SER A 101 -24.98 -16.06 3.66
N HIS A 102 -24.30 -14.91 3.75
CA HIS A 102 -23.36 -14.56 4.81
C HIS A 102 -23.67 -13.14 5.30
N GLN A 103 -23.88 -13.01 6.61
CA GLN A 103 -24.11 -11.70 7.23
C GLN A 103 -22.77 -10.97 7.38
N TYR A 104 -22.43 -10.14 6.40
CA TYR A 104 -21.34 -9.18 6.49
C TYR A 104 -21.87 -7.75 6.29
N SER A 105 -21.24 -6.78 6.95
CA SER A 105 -21.66 -5.37 6.88
C SER A 105 -21.24 -4.71 5.57
N GLU A 106 -19.97 -4.83 5.21
CA GLU A 106 -19.37 -4.20 4.05
C GLU A 106 -18.15 -4.99 3.53
N VAL A 107 -17.77 -4.72 2.28
CA VAL A 107 -16.55 -5.27 1.69
C VAL A 107 -15.39 -4.34 2.00
N LEU A 108 -14.45 -4.81 2.81
CA LEU A 108 -13.25 -4.04 3.19
C LEU A 108 -12.22 -3.95 2.06
N PHE A 109 -12.09 -5.02 1.26
CA PHE A 109 -11.11 -5.08 0.18
C PHE A 109 -11.58 -5.95 -0.99
N SER A 110 -11.32 -5.51 -2.22
CA SER A 110 -11.50 -6.28 -3.44
C SER A 110 -10.50 -5.83 -4.51
N SER A 111 -9.92 -6.76 -5.27
CA SER A 111 -8.97 -6.45 -6.35
C SER A 111 -8.98 -7.55 -7.40
N TYR A 112 -8.65 -7.20 -8.63
CA TYR A 112 -8.38 -8.18 -9.68
C TYR A 112 -7.04 -8.87 -9.41
N VAL A 113 -6.99 -10.20 -9.58
CA VAL A 113 -5.77 -10.99 -9.43
C VAL A 113 -5.70 -11.99 -10.58
N GLN A 114 -4.61 -11.95 -11.34
CA GLN A 114 -4.33 -12.94 -12.38
C GLN A 114 -3.38 -14.00 -11.84
N VAL A 115 -3.86 -15.23 -11.75
CA VAL A 115 -3.03 -16.39 -11.40
C VAL A 115 -2.37 -16.91 -12.68
N SER A 116 -1.05 -16.81 -12.75
CA SER A 116 -0.29 -17.37 -13.88
C SER A 116 0.15 -18.78 -13.55
N PHE A 117 -0.36 -19.75 -14.31
CA PHE A 117 0.09 -21.15 -14.22
C PHE A 117 1.26 -21.37 -15.19
N PHE A 118 2.45 -21.56 -14.64
CA PHE A 118 3.61 -21.95 -15.43
C PHE A 118 3.54 -23.46 -15.68
N VAL A 119 2.87 -23.87 -16.75
CA VAL A 119 2.99 -25.24 -17.24
C VAL A 119 4.36 -25.37 -17.88
N ALA A 120 5.29 -26.01 -17.18
CA ALA A 120 6.56 -26.41 -17.77
C ALA A 120 6.28 -27.46 -18.85
N LEU A 121 6.05 -27.00 -20.09
CA LEU A 121 6.04 -27.88 -21.24
C LEU A 121 7.47 -28.41 -21.39
N HIS A 122 7.74 -29.58 -20.83
CA HIS A 122 8.94 -30.34 -21.14
C HIS A 122 8.85 -30.75 -22.62
N SER A 123 9.33 -29.88 -23.50
CA SER A 123 9.71 -30.24 -24.86
C SER A 123 10.94 -31.15 -24.79
N PHE A 124 10.73 -32.42 -24.44
CA PHE A 124 11.68 -33.50 -24.68
C PHE A 124 11.34 -34.13 -26.04
N LEU A 125 11.39 -33.32 -27.10
CA LEU A 125 11.46 -33.86 -28.45
C LEU A 125 12.87 -34.45 -28.61
N HIS A 126 12.90 -35.77 -28.66
CA HIS A 126 14.04 -36.61 -29.04
C HIS A 126 14.86 -35.96 -30.17
N GLN A 127 16.02 -35.42 -29.83
CA GLN A 127 17.10 -35.17 -30.78
C GLN A 127 17.93 -36.46 -30.85
N PRO A 128 18.01 -37.15 -32.01
CA PRO A 128 18.78 -38.39 -32.11
C PRO A 128 20.28 -38.06 -31.95
N ARG A 129 20.93 -38.79 -31.05
CA ARG A 129 22.39 -38.83 -30.91
C ARG A 129 23.00 -39.23 -32.25
N GLY A 130 23.96 -38.45 -32.72
CA GLY A 130 24.69 -38.73 -33.94
C GLY A 130 25.51 -40.02 -33.88
N VAL A 131 25.88 -40.51 -35.06
CA VAL A 131 27.06 -41.36 -35.24
C VAL A 131 27.86 -40.78 -36.40
N PHE A 132 29.08 -40.36 -36.07
CA PHE A 132 30.19 -40.19 -36.98
C PHE A 132 30.59 -41.56 -37.55
N ARG A 133 30.51 -41.73 -38.87
CA ARG A 133 31.60 -42.23 -39.75
C ARG A 133 31.12 -42.30 -41.19
#